data_AF-A0A1D2QN06-F1
#
_entry.id   AF-A0A1D2QN06-F1
#
_cell.length_a   1.000
_cell.length_b   1.000
_cell.length_c   1.000
_cell.angle_alpha   90.00
_cell.angle_beta   90.00
_cell.angle_gamma   90.00
#
_symmetry.space_group_name_H-M   'P 1'
#
loop_
_entity.id
_entity.type
_entity.pdbx_description
1 polymer ?
#
loop_
_entity_poly.entity_id
_entity_poly.type
_entity_poly.pdbx_seq_one_letter_code
_entity_poly.pdbx_strand_id
1 'polypeptide(L)'
;MTQINDAYINALLADAAYVEKLNEADNPEALVTALTGRMTIDLAEFIADNFTVVTQGSNSGIYERCSSVLQAKKLSLSASFLS
;
A
#
# COMPACT_ATOMS: atom_id res chain seq x y z
N MET A 1 14.57 -15.36 10.11
CA MET A 1 14.46 -13.88 10.16
C MET A 1 13.51 -13.32 9.11
N THR A 2 13.32 -13.97 7.95
CA THR A 2 12.37 -13.55 6.92
C THR A 2 10.92 -13.51 7.41
N GLN A 3 10.45 -14.52 8.13
CA GLN A 3 9.04 -14.58 8.59
C GLN A 3 8.59 -13.40 9.47
N ILE A 4 9.47 -12.83 10.31
CA ILE A 4 9.12 -11.66 11.13
C ILE A 4 8.97 -10.42 10.25
N ASN A 5 9.85 -10.26 9.26
CA ASN A 5 9.77 -9.16 8.30
C ASN A 5 8.52 -9.29 7.42
N ASP A 6 8.19 -10.49 6.96
CA ASP A 6 7.00 -10.75 6.14
C ASP A 6 5.71 -10.49 6.95
N ALA A 7 5.66 -10.95 8.21
CA ALA A 7 4.54 -10.68 9.10
C ALA A 7 4.37 -9.18 9.39
N TYR A 8 5.47 -8.45 9.57
CA TYR A 8 5.45 -7.00 9.77
C TYR A 8 4.92 -6.25 8.54
N ILE A 9 5.42 -6.59 7.34
CA ILE A 9 4.95 -5.99 6.08
C ILE A 9 3.47 -6.32 5.85
N ASN A 10 3.05 -7.57 6.09
CA ASN A 10 1.65 -7.96 5.96
C ASN A 10 0.74 -7.19 6.93
N ALA A 11 1.20 -6.92 8.16
CA ALA A 11 0.46 -6.11 9.12
C ALA A 11 0.33 -4.65 8.66
N LEU A 12 1.40 -4.06 8.11
CA LEU A 12 1.35 -2.71 7.56
C LEU A 12 0.42 -2.61 6.34
N LEU A 13 0.46 -3.59 5.45
CA LEU A 13 -0.44 -3.65 4.29
C LEU A 13 -1.90 -3.84 4.70
N ALA A 14 -2.16 -4.65 5.74
CA ALA A 14 -3.50 -4.84 6.27
C ALA A 14 -4.05 -3.57 6.93
N ASP A 15 -3.21 -2.79 7.61
CA ASP A 15 -3.60 -1.50 8.19
C ASP A 15 -3.85 -0.45 7.10
N ALA A 16 -2.95 -0.37 6.11
CA ALA A 16 -3.12 0.47 4.92
C ALA A 16 -4.43 0.15 4.18
N ALA A 17 -4.80 -1.13 4.09
CA ALA A 17 -5.99 -1.57 3.35
C ALA A 17 -7.30 -0.91 3.80
N TYR A 18 -7.39 -0.44 5.05
CA TYR A 18 -8.58 0.19 5.62
C TYR A 18 -8.62 1.71 5.42
N VAL A 19 -7.59 2.33 4.85
CA VAL A 19 -7.62 3.76 4.51
C VAL A 19 -8.60 3.96 3.36
N GLU A 20 -9.55 4.87 3.56
CA GLU A 20 -10.52 5.24 2.55
C GLU A 20 -9.86 6.00 1.40
N LYS A 21 -10.41 5.88 0.19
CA LYS A 21 -10.03 6.68 -0.99
C LYS A 21 -8.57 6.52 -1.42
N LEU A 22 -7.93 5.41 -1.08
CA LEU A 22 -6.64 5.02 -1.62
C LEU A 22 -6.66 4.83 -3.15
N ASN A 23 -7.80 4.51 -3.75
CA ASN A 23 -7.97 4.48 -5.20
C ASN A 23 -8.06 5.88 -5.84
N GLU A 24 -8.27 6.94 -5.06
CA GLU A 24 -8.17 8.34 -5.49
C GLU A 24 -6.73 8.87 -5.38
N ALA A 25 -5.80 8.06 -4.85
CA ALA A 25 -4.38 8.40 -4.82
C ALA A 25 -3.75 8.15 -6.20
N ASP A 26 -3.88 9.15 -7.08
CA ASP A 26 -3.42 9.08 -8.47
C ASP A 26 -1.88 9.10 -8.61
N ASN A 27 -1.16 9.39 -7.53
CA ASN A 27 0.28 9.49 -7.49
C ASN A 27 0.85 9.07 -6.11
N PRO A 28 2.16 8.80 -6.01
CA PRO A 28 2.79 8.38 -4.76
C PRO A 28 2.66 9.38 -3.61
N GLU A 29 2.70 10.70 -3.87
CA GLU A 29 2.56 11.72 -2.81
C GLU A 29 1.15 11.72 -2.21
N ALA A 30 0.12 11.52 -3.04
CA ALA A 30 -1.25 11.37 -2.59
C ALA A 30 -1.43 10.09 -1.75
N LEU A 31 -0.74 9.01 -2.13
CA LEU A 31 -0.74 7.75 -1.38
C LEU A 31 -0.04 7.91 -0.02
N VAL A 32 1.12 8.57 0.03
CA VAL A 32 1.81 8.90 1.29
C VAL A 32 0.91 9.75 2.18
N THR A 33 0.29 10.79 1.63
CA THR A 33 -0.61 11.68 2.37
C THR A 33 -1.79 10.91 2.97
N ALA A 34 -2.40 9.99 2.22
CA ALA A 34 -3.50 9.16 2.72
C ALA A 34 -3.04 8.20 3.85
N LEU A 35 -1.83 7.64 3.75
CA LEU A 35 -1.31 6.67 4.73
C LEU A 35 -0.76 7.32 6.00
N THR A 36 -0.27 8.56 5.94
CA THR A 36 0.28 9.28 7.11
C THR A 36 -0.75 9.50 8.24
N GLY A 37 -2.05 9.37 7.95
CA GLY A 37 -3.10 9.35 8.97
C GLY A 37 -3.13 8.09 9.84
N ARG A 38 -2.41 7.03 9.45
CA ARG A 38 -2.40 5.71 10.12
C ARG A 38 -1.01 5.20 10.50
N MET A 39 0.02 5.60 9.76
CA MET A 39 1.41 5.18 9.98
C MET A 39 2.39 6.35 9.92
N THR A 40 3.65 6.12 10.31
CA THR A 40 4.70 7.13 10.19
C THR A 40 5.00 7.45 8.73
N ILE A 41 5.56 8.64 8.48
CA ILE A 41 5.89 9.09 7.12
C ILE A 41 6.86 8.12 6.42
N ASP A 42 7.89 7.64 7.12
CA ASP A 42 8.85 6.68 6.57
C ASP A 42 8.18 5.36 6.12
N LEU A 43 7.15 4.92 6.85
CA LEU A 43 6.40 3.72 6.50
C LEU A 43 5.43 3.98 5.34
N ALA A 44 4.80 5.14 5.31
CA ALA A 44 3.93 5.56 4.21
C ALA A 44 4.71 5.66 2.89
N GLU A 45 5.91 6.24 2.93
CA GLU A 45 6.86 6.31 1.80
C GLU A 45 7.27 4.91 1.34
N PHE A 46 7.67 4.04 2.28
CA PHE A 46 7.99 2.65 1.97
C PHE A 46 6.83 1.95 1.24
N ILE A 47 5.59 2.12 1.71
CA ILE A 47 4.42 1.52 1.07
C ILE A 47 4.18 2.12 -0.32
N ALA A 48 4.25 3.44 -0.48
CA ALA A 48 4.00 4.11 -1.76
C ALA A 48 5.04 3.77 -2.84
N ASP A 49 6.30 3.57 -2.43
CA ASP A 49 7.39 3.21 -3.32
C ASP A 49 7.32 1.75 -3.77
N ASN A 50 6.92 0.85 -2.87
CA ASN A 50 6.98 -0.60 -3.11
C ASN A 50 5.63 -1.20 -3.51
N PHE A 51 4.52 -0.53 -3.27
CA PHE A 51 3.18 -1.06 -3.49
C PHE A 51 2.31 -0.10 -4.30
N THR A 52 1.26 -0.64 -4.91
CA THR A 52 0.25 0.10 -5.65
C THR A 52 -1.14 -0.41 -5.28
N VAL A 53 -2.10 0.48 -5.31
CA VAL A 53 -3.51 0.17 -5.03
C VAL A 53 -4.10 -0.44 -6.30
N VAL A 54 -4.49 -1.71 -6.23
CA VAL A 54 -5.06 -2.43 -7.40
C VAL A 54 -6.55 -2.19 -7.52
N THR A 55 -7.24 -2.21 -6.39
CA THR A 55 -8.69 -2.01 -6.33
C THR A 55 -9.06 -1.54 -4.93
N GLN A 56 -10.09 -0.71 -4.84
CA GLN A 56 -10.74 -0.38 -3.59
C GLN A 56 -12.24 -0.56 -3.72
N GLY A 57 -12.78 -1.44 -2.89
CA GLY A 57 -14.22 -1.60 -2.74
C GLY A 57 -14.70 -0.68 -1.63
N SER A 58 -15.51 0.30 -1.97
CA SER A 58 -16.35 1.05 -1.04
C SER A 58 -17.77 0.50 -1.14
N ASN A 59 -18.21 -0.24 -0.12
CA ASN A 59 -19.59 -0.72 -0.08
C ASN A 59 -20.43 0.29 0.71
N SER A 60 -21.36 0.97 0.04
CA SER A 60 -22.23 2.02 0.61
C SER A 60 -23.43 1.44 1.39
N GLY A 61 -23.15 0.50 2.30
CA GLY A 61 -24.11 -0.02 3.26
C GLY A 61 -24.11 0.76 4.58
N ILE A 62 -24.94 0.35 5.55
CA ILE A 62 -25.06 0.95 6.91
C ILE A 62 -23.72 0.93 7.69
N TYR A 63 -22.72 0.20 7.17
CA TYR A 63 -21.32 0.26 7.60
C TYR A 63 -20.46 0.57 6.38
N GLU A 64 -19.94 1.79 6.30
CA GLU A 64 -18.96 2.18 5.30
C GLU A 64 -17.67 1.39 5.58
N ARG A 65 -17.50 0.25 4.90
CA ARG A 65 -16.29 -0.55 4.97
C ARG A 65 -15.52 -0.33 3.69
N CYS A 66 -14.46 0.47 3.78
CA CYS A 66 -13.44 0.54 2.76
C CYS A 66 -12.46 -0.62 2.95
N SER A 67 -12.30 -1.45 1.92
CA SER A 67 -11.19 -2.39 1.83
C SER A 67 -10.48 -2.19 0.50
N SER A 68 -9.20 -1.89 0.56
CA SER A 68 -8.32 -1.78 -0.60
C SER A 68 -7.35 -2.95 -0.65
N VAL A 69 -7.00 -3.36 -1.87
CA VAL A 69 -5.99 -4.37 -2.13
C VAL A 69 -4.73 -3.67 -2.62
N LEU A 70 -3.68 -3.71 -1.82
CA LEU A 70 -2.35 -3.27 -2.23
C LEU A 70 -1.57 -4.45 -2.81
N GLN A 71 -0.95 -4.25 -3.96
CA GLN A 71 -0.07 -5.22 -4.60
C GLN A 71 1.33 -4.63 -4.69
N ALA A 72 2.35 -5.47 -4.46
CA ALA A 72 3.72 -5.06 -4.68
C ALA A 72 3.91 -4.60 -6.13
N LYS A 73 4.45 -3.40 -6.32
CA LYS A 73 4.96 -2.97 -7.61
C LYS A 73 6.04 -3.98 -7.99
N LYS A 74 5.80 -4.71 -9.08
CA LYS A 74 6.84 -5.57 -9.64
C LYS A 74 8.02 -4.67 -9.97
N LEU A 75 9.11 -4.79 -9.22
CA LEU A 75 10.39 -4.20 -9.61
C LEU A 75 10.68 -4.71 -11.02
N SER A 76 10.55 -3.84 -12.02
CA SER A 76 11.13 -4.06 -13.33
C SER A 76 12.65 -4.00 -13.15
N LEU A 77 13.22 -5.04 -12.56
CA LEU A 77 14.65 -5.33 -12.65
C LEU A 77 14.90 -5.81 -14.08
N SER A 78 14.86 -4.88 -15.02
CA SER A 78 15.34 -5.08 -16.38
C SER A 78 16.85 -5.29 -16.29
N ALA A 79 17.26 -6.55 -16.37
CA ALA A 79 18.42 -7.03 -17.10
C ALA A 79 19.57 -6.01 -17.31
N SER A 80 20.50 -5.92 -16.34
CA SER A 80 21.83 -5.32 -16.55
C SER A 80 22.97 -6.10 -15.89
N PHE A 81 22.73 -7.34 -15.43
CA PHE A 81 23.78 -8.17 -14.82
C PHE A 81 24.01 -9.43 -15.65
N LEU A 82 24.49 -9.25 -16.87
CA LEU A 82 25.25 -10.24 -17.66
C LEU A 82 25.81 -9.50 -18.89
N SER A 83 26.92 -8.80 -18.68
CA SER A 83 27.94 -8.53 -19.70
C SER A 83 29.30 -8.82 -19.10
#